data_AF-A0A8H3L7I5-F1
#
_entry.id   AF-A0A8H3L7I5-F1
#
_cell.length_a   1.000
_cell.length_b   1.000
_cell.length_c   1.000
_cell.angle_alpha   90.00
_cell.angle_beta   90.00
_cell.angle_gamma   90.00
#
_symmetry.space_group_name_H-M   'P 1'
#
loop_
_entity.id
_entity.type
_entity.pdbx_description
1 polymer ?
#
loop_
_entity_poly.entity_id
_entity_poly.type
_entity_poly.pdbx_seq_one_letter_code
_entity_poly.pdbx_strand_id
1 'polypeptide(L)'
;MINWEETFDLSELKQYVRIINRGYDFSLDNLKKNLNINDEDDDIYLFIETEQYEYEFFDKEESKQGLGKFKKKYFMSDLLKIEKKLLHFTSLFSHYKIVLEKDENKKFRQLIHNKLIINNINLLNITNKIAKKLGGKGNYFGLHIRVGDDECLKNNLPIIYIATDSDDPKNLFSKFYNNLPCIFTLFDFTKELDILDHLSSDYDENVGLSNFYIPLIDLLITAHGKIFIGTEGSTFSRMAYEVHNLYNGENAMSSMDGV
;
A
#
# COMPACT_ATOMS: atom_id res chain seq x y z
N MET A 1 -12.28 -4.76 9.21
CA MET A 1 -10.90 -4.71 8.66
C MET A 1 -10.58 -6.05 8.06
N ILE A 2 -9.78 -6.07 6.99
CA ILE A 2 -9.32 -7.29 6.34
C ILE A 2 -8.11 -7.86 7.09
N ASN A 3 -7.99 -9.20 7.17
CA ASN A 3 -6.76 -9.83 7.60
C ASN A 3 -5.73 -9.70 6.46
N TRP A 4 -4.57 -9.08 6.73
CA TRP A 4 -3.54 -8.88 5.71
C TRP A 4 -3.10 -10.17 5.00
N GLU A 5 -3.24 -11.34 5.63
CA GLU A 5 -2.94 -12.66 5.05
C GLU A 5 -4.00 -13.16 4.05
N GLU A 6 -5.20 -12.57 4.03
CA GLU A 6 -6.20 -12.76 2.95
C GLU A 6 -5.84 -11.95 1.70
N THR A 7 -4.92 -10.98 1.82
CA THR A 7 -4.55 -10.04 0.76
C THR A 7 -3.14 -10.28 0.24
N PHE A 8 -2.17 -10.56 1.11
CA PHE A 8 -0.75 -10.70 0.80
C PHE A 8 -0.20 -12.07 1.18
N ASP A 9 0.71 -12.61 0.36
CA ASP A 9 1.49 -13.78 0.75
C ASP A 9 2.60 -13.42 1.75
N LEU A 10 2.31 -13.59 3.05
CA LEU A 10 3.28 -13.36 4.13
C LEU A 10 4.12 -14.61 4.49
N SER A 11 4.02 -15.71 3.73
CA SER A 11 4.65 -17.00 4.07
C SER A 11 6.18 -16.92 4.20
N GLU A 12 6.84 -16.16 3.32
CA GLU A 12 8.28 -15.89 3.41
C GLU A 12 8.62 -15.05 4.65
N LEU A 13 7.88 -13.96 4.90
CA LEU A 13 8.21 -13.00 5.95
C LEU A 13 8.04 -13.58 7.36
N LYS A 14 7.11 -14.54 7.52
CA LYS A 14 6.94 -15.34 8.74
C LYS A 14 8.17 -16.18 9.13
N GLN A 15 9.10 -16.43 8.20
CA GLN A 15 10.36 -17.13 8.51
C GLN A 15 11.36 -16.24 9.26
N TYR A 16 11.23 -14.90 9.13
CA TYR A 16 12.16 -13.92 9.71
C TYR A 16 11.57 -13.22 10.94
N VAL A 17 10.26 -12.97 10.95
CA VAL A 17 9.57 -12.24 12.02
C VAL A 17 8.27 -12.95 12.39
N ARG A 18 8.01 -13.12 13.69
CA ARG A 18 6.73 -13.63 14.18
C ARG A 18 5.65 -12.56 13.99
N ILE A 19 4.76 -12.79 13.03
CA ILE A 19 3.59 -11.94 12.79
C ILE A 19 2.41 -12.47 13.62
N ILE A 20 1.68 -11.55 14.27
CA ILE A 20 0.49 -11.86 15.09
C ILE A 20 -0.67 -11.02 14.56
N ASN A 21 -1.76 -11.68 14.15
CA ASN A 21 -2.99 -10.99 13.77
C ASN A 21 -3.71 -10.48 15.04
N ARG A 22 -4.11 -9.20 15.05
CA ARG A 22 -4.80 -8.54 16.18
C ARG A 22 -6.32 -8.71 16.17
N GLY A 23 -6.90 -9.28 15.11
CA GLY A 23 -8.34 -9.33 14.88
C GLY A 23 -8.90 -7.95 14.55
N TYR A 24 -10.17 -7.70 14.90
CA TYR A 24 -10.86 -6.43 14.64
C TYR A 24 -10.68 -5.37 15.74
N ASP A 25 -10.33 -5.81 16.95
CA ASP A 25 -10.18 -4.91 18.09
C ASP A 25 -8.72 -4.46 18.21
N PHE A 26 -8.45 -3.25 17.73
CA PHE A 26 -7.15 -2.60 17.78
C PHE A 26 -6.91 -1.82 19.08
N SER A 27 -7.78 -1.97 20.09
CA SER A 27 -7.51 -1.46 21.43
C SER A 27 -6.21 -2.03 22.00
N LEU A 28 -5.62 -1.28 22.94
CA LEU A 28 -4.49 -1.76 23.71
C LEU A 28 -4.89 -2.93 24.61
N ASP A 29 -6.12 -2.94 25.14
CA ASP A 29 -6.59 -3.97 26.08
C ASP A 29 -6.82 -5.33 25.41
N ASN A 30 -7.35 -5.37 24.19
CA ASN A 30 -7.37 -6.62 23.41
C ASN A 30 -5.96 -7.09 23.05
N LEU A 31 -5.02 -6.17 22.76
CA LEU A 31 -3.63 -6.54 22.52
C LEU A 31 -2.95 -7.13 23.78
N LYS A 32 -3.14 -6.51 24.94
CA LYS A 32 -2.68 -7.04 26.25
C LYS A 32 -3.21 -8.46 26.47
N LYS A 33 -4.52 -8.65 26.31
CA LYS A 33 -5.19 -9.95 26.46
C LYS A 33 -4.62 -11.01 25.51
N ASN A 34 -4.43 -10.68 24.24
CA ASN A 34 -3.91 -11.63 23.24
C ASN A 34 -2.42 -11.96 23.41
N LEU A 35 -1.67 -11.11 24.13
CA LEU A 35 -0.26 -11.33 24.46
C LEU A 35 -0.02 -11.82 25.90
N ASN A 36 -1.09 -12.00 26.70
CA ASN A 36 -1.03 -12.29 28.14
C ASN A 36 -0.16 -11.29 28.93
N ILE A 37 -0.34 -10.00 28.66
CA ILE A 37 0.33 -8.90 29.38
C ILE A 37 -0.61 -8.36 30.46
N ASN A 38 -0.12 -8.25 31.70
CA ASN A 38 -0.86 -7.64 32.80
C ASN A 38 -0.45 -6.17 32.99
N ASP A 39 -1.37 -5.35 33.50
CA ASP A 39 -1.09 -3.93 33.78
C ASP A 39 -0.20 -3.72 35.02
N GLU A 40 -0.10 -4.72 35.91
CA GLU A 40 0.72 -4.67 37.13
C GLU A 40 2.23 -4.87 36.86
N ASP A 41 2.58 -5.52 35.74
CA ASP A 41 3.96 -5.92 35.41
C ASP A 41 4.80 -4.77 34.79
N ASP A 42 4.19 -3.60 34.54
CA ASP A 42 4.80 -2.46 33.80
C ASP A 42 5.46 -2.92 32.48
N ASP A 43 4.81 -3.82 31.74
CA ASP A 43 5.42 -4.57 30.63
C ASP A 43 5.43 -3.83 29.28
N ILE A 44 4.88 -2.60 29.23
CA ILE A 44 4.54 -1.91 27.98
C ILE A 44 5.24 -0.54 27.92
N TYR A 45 6.00 -0.31 26.86
CA TYR A 45 6.48 1.03 26.52
C TYR A 45 5.56 1.67 25.47
N LEU A 46 4.95 2.82 25.80
CA LEU A 46 4.08 3.56 24.88
C LEU A 46 4.84 4.69 24.18
N PHE A 47 5.03 4.57 22.87
CA PHE A 47 5.46 5.68 22.01
C PHE A 47 4.23 6.50 21.60
N ILE A 48 3.90 7.50 22.43
CA ILE A 48 2.80 8.44 22.20
C ILE A 48 3.32 9.62 21.37
N GLU A 49 2.72 9.82 20.19
CA GLU A 49 2.88 11.05 19.41
C GLU A 49 1.74 12.01 19.77
N THR A 50 2.09 13.23 20.16
CA THR A 50 1.13 14.32 20.38
C THR A 50 0.80 15.07 19.10
N GLU A 51 1.56 14.84 18.03
CA GLU A 51 1.42 15.49 16.73
C GLU A 51 1.97 14.62 15.59
N GLN A 52 1.51 14.89 14.36
CA GLN A 52 1.96 14.15 13.17
C GLN A 52 3.45 14.39 12.92
N TYR A 53 4.18 13.32 12.62
CA TYR A 53 5.63 13.33 12.38
C TYR A 53 6.47 13.71 13.62
N GLU A 54 6.06 13.30 14.83
CA GLU A 54 6.87 13.55 16.02
C GLU A 54 8.22 12.80 15.97
N TYR A 55 8.21 11.47 15.80
CA TYR A 55 9.43 10.63 15.81
C TYR A 55 9.84 10.11 14.43
N GLU A 56 11.13 10.15 14.14
CA GLU A 56 11.80 9.46 13.03
C GLU A 56 12.87 8.51 13.58
N PHE A 57 12.86 7.25 13.12
CA PHE A 57 13.65 6.16 13.66
C PHE A 57 14.86 5.84 12.78
N PHE A 58 16.06 5.85 13.36
CA PHE A 58 17.32 5.68 12.65
C PHE A 58 18.03 4.40 13.08
N ASP A 59 18.45 3.58 12.12
CA ASP A 59 19.17 2.33 12.41
C ASP A 59 20.66 2.51 12.77
N LYS A 60 21.16 3.74 12.68
CA LYS A 60 22.57 4.11 12.86
C LYS A 60 22.71 5.39 13.69
N GLU A 61 23.41 5.26 14.82
CA GLU A 61 23.72 6.35 15.78
C GLU A 61 24.36 7.58 15.11
N GLU A 62 25.37 7.36 14.26
CA GLU A 62 26.12 8.43 13.59
C GLU A 62 25.43 8.99 12.33
N SER A 63 24.10 8.89 12.25
CA SER A 63 23.33 9.34 11.10
C SER A 63 23.41 10.87 10.92
N LYS A 64 24.03 11.28 9.81
CA LYS A 64 24.12 12.69 9.37
C LYS A 64 22.87 13.21 8.67
N GLN A 65 21.88 12.35 8.41
CA GLN A 65 20.62 12.74 7.79
C GLN A 65 19.80 13.61 8.75
N GLY A 66 19.31 14.75 8.25
CA GLY A 66 18.43 15.67 8.97
C GLY A 66 16.98 15.16 9.02
N LEU A 67 16.19 15.72 9.93
CA LEU A 67 14.83 15.24 10.26
C LEU A 67 13.76 15.57 9.22
N GLY A 68 14.04 16.41 8.22
CA GLY A 68 13.06 16.85 7.23
C GLY A 68 11.81 17.47 7.87
N LYS A 69 10.67 16.75 7.81
CA LYS A 69 9.39 17.15 8.43
C LYS A 69 9.19 16.64 9.87
N PHE A 70 10.09 15.80 10.37
CA PHE A 70 10.01 15.21 11.70
C PHE A 70 10.64 16.11 12.77
N LYS A 71 10.31 15.85 14.05
CA LYS A 71 10.72 16.70 15.17
C LYS A 71 11.79 16.08 16.07
N LYS A 72 11.79 14.76 16.22
CA LYS A 72 12.68 14.03 17.13
C LYS A 72 13.35 12.87 16.42
N LYS A 73 14.68 12.82 16.49
CA LYS A 73 15.51 11.66 16.11
C LYS A 73 15.41 10.63 17.23
N TYR A 74 15.17 9.36 16.90
CA TYR A 74 15.21 8.23 17.83
C TYR A 74 16.04 7.10 17.23
N PHE A 75 16.96 6.50 17.97
CA PHE A 75 17.81 5.43 17.42
C PHE A 75 17.22 4.04 17.72
N MET A 76 17.31 3.12 16.76
CA MET A 76 16.87 1.74 16.98
C MET A 76 17.67 1.04 18.07
N SER A 77 18.93 1.44 18.27
CA SER A 77 19.77 1.02 19.40
C SER A 77 19.24 1.49 20.76
N ASP A 78 18.44 2.56 20.83
CA ASP A 78 17.72 2.91 22.05
C ASP A 78 16.51 2.00 22.29
N LEU A 79 15.80 1.59 21.23
CA LEU A 79 14.72 0.59 21.34
C LEU A 79 15.22 -0.73 21.94
N LEU A 80 16.44 -1.15 21.59
CA LEU A 80 17.09 -2.36 22.12
C LEU A 80 17.45 -2.26 23.62
N LYS A 81 17.46 -1.06 24.21
CA LYS A 81 17.71 -0.82 25.64
C LYS A 81 16.42 -0.86 26.47
N ILE A 82 15.25 -0.97 25.84
CA ILE A 82 13.96 -0.95 26.52
C ILE A 82 13.60 -2.38 26.96
N GLU A 83 13.78 -2.67 28.24
CA GLU A 83 13.45 -3.96 28.86
C GLU A 83 11.94 -4.14 29.11
N LYS A 84 11.13 -4.01 28.05
CA LYS A 84 9.66 -4.14 28.08
C LYS A 84 9.20 -5.22 27.11
N LYS A 85 8.19 -6.02 27.49
CA LYS A 85 7.66 -7.12 26.64
C LYS A 85 6.94 -6.60 25.39
N LEU A 86 6.41 -5.37 25.44
CA LEU A 86 5.73 -4.73 24.31
C LEU A 86 6.19 -3.28 24.10
N LEU A 87 6.67 -2.98 22.88
CA LEU A 87 6.83 -1.61 22.39
C LEU A 87 5.61 -1.26 21.54
N HIS A 88 4.77 -0.34 21.99
CA HIS A 88 3.53 0.05 21.30
C HIS A 88 3.64 1.47 20.73
N PHE A 89 3.60 1.57 19.40
CA PHE A 89 3.65 2.84 18.68
C PHE A 89 2.22 3.32 18.37
N THR A 90 1.87 4.53 18.84
CA THR A 90 0.57 5.15 18.54
C THR A 90 0.42 5.53 17.06
N SER A 91 1.52 5.68 16.34
CA SER A 91 1.55 5.98 14.91
C SER A 91 2.85 5.45 14.31
N LEU A 92 2.75 4.80 13.14
CA LEU A 92 3.89 4.47 12.26
C LEU A 92 3.74 5.14 10.88
N PHE A 93 2.93 6.19 10.78
CA PHE A 93 2.62 6.87 9.52
C PHE A 93 3.83 7.61 8.92
N SER A 94 3.94 7.62 7.58
CA SER A 94 5.04 8.12 6.72
C SER A 94 6.05 7.05 6.29
N HIS A 95 6.28 6.91 4.98
CA HIS A 95 7.30 5.99 4.41
C HIS A 95 8.75 6.40 4.73
N TYR A 96 8.94 7.65 5.16
CA TYR A 96 10.20 8.19 5.67
C TYR A 96 10.44 7.92 7.17
N LYS A 97 9.43 7.44 7.93
CA LYS A 97 9.54 7.32 9.40
C LYS A 97 10.66 6.41 9.89
N ILE A 98 11.13 5.51 9.03
CA ILE A 98 12.23 4.59 9.30
C ILE A 98 13.35 4.85 8.29
N VAL A 99 14.46 5.41 8.80
CA VAL A 99 15.69 5.68 8.07
C VAL A 99 16.65 4.50 8.24
N LEU A 100 16.97 3.85 7.12
CA LEU A 100 17.86 2.68 7.07
C LEU A 100 19.15 3.02 6.33
N GLU A 101 20.26 3.15 7.07
CA GLU A 101 21.59 3.33 6.52
C GLU A 101 22.39 2.03 6.45
N LYS A 102 22.10 1.02 7.29
CA LYS A 102 22.81 -0.27 7.27
C LYS A 102 22.35 -1.14 6.10
N ASP A 103 23.30 -1.72 5.38
CA ASP A 103 22.99 -2.47 4.15
C ASP A 103 22.21 -3.76 4.41
N GLU A 104 22.39 -4.39 5.56
CA GLU A 104 21.59 -5.55 6.00
C GLU A 104 20.11 -5.17 6.16
N ASN A 105 19.83 -4.03 6.79
CA ASN A 105 18.46 -3.53 6.98
C ASN A 105 17.84 -3.08 5.64
N LYS A 106 18.61 -2.45 4.75
CA LYS A 106 18.14 -2.11 3.39
C LYS A 106 17.77 -3.38 2.61
N LYS A 107 18.61 -4.42 2.64
CA LYS A 107 18.33 -5.73 2.02
C LYS A 107 17.08 -6.38 2.62
N PHE A 108 16.90 -6.32 3.93
CA PHE A 108 15.71 -6.86 4.59
C PHE A 108 14.44 -6.08 4.22
N ARG A 109 14.50 -4.74 4.14
CA ARG A 109 13.40 -3.93 3.60
C ARG A 109 13.09 -4.30 2.15
N GLN A 110 14.11 -4.49 1.31
CA GLN A 110 13.92 -4.94 -0.08
C GLN A 110 13.27 -6.33 -0.15
N LEU A 111 13.65 -7.27 0.73
CA LEU A 111 13.00 -8.57 0.85
C LEU A 111 11.51 -8.43 1.22
N ILE A 112 11.18 -7.56 2.19
CA ILE A 112 9.78 -7.27 2.57
C ILE A 112 8.99 -6.77 1.35
N HIS A 113 9.47 -5.73 0.67
CA HIS A 113 8.77 -5.18 -0.51
C HIS A 113 8.68 -6.20 -1.66
N ASN A 114 9.71 -7.02 -1.90
CA ASN A 114 9.69 -8.08 -2.91
C ASN A 114 8.74 -9.25 -2.58
N LYS A 115 8.25 -9.36 -1.34
CA LYS A 115 7.40 -10.47 -0.87
C LYS A 115 5.99 -10.04 -0.48
N LEU A 116 5.71 -8.74 -0.36
CA LEU A 116 4.36 -8.18 -0.22
C LEU A 116 3.58 -8.24 -1.56
N ILE A 117 3.40 -9.45 -2.07
CA ILE A 117 2.68 -9.73 -3.31
C ILE A 117 1.20 -9.96 -2.99
N ILE A 118 0.31 -9.24 -3.68
CA ILE A 118 -1.14 -9.43 -3.55
C ILE A 118 -1.52 -10.81 -4.10
N ASN A 119 -2.08 -11.66 -3.25
CA ASN A 119 -2.40 -13.06 -3.53
C ASN A 119 -3.86 -13.42 -3.14
N ASN A 120 -4.81 -12.53 -3.47
CA ASN A 120 -6.23 -12.78 -3.27
C ASN A 120 -6.90 -13.19 -4.59
N ILE A 121 -7.53 -14.36 -4.63
CA ILE A 121 -8.12 -14.92 -5.86
C ILE A 121 -9.24 -14.04 -6.45
N ASN A 122 -10.02 -13.34 -5.62
CA ASN A 122 -11.10 -12.47 -6.09
C ASN A 122 -10.53 -11.19 -6.73
N LEU A 123 -9.56 -10.55 -6.06
CA LEU A 123 -8.83 -9.39 -6.62
C LEU A 123 -8.15 -9.75 -7.95
N LEU A 124 -7.41 -10.85 -7.98
CA LEU A 124 -6.70 -11.32 -9.18
C LEU A 124 -7.68 -11.65 -10.32
N ASN A 125 -8.81 -12.29 -10.03
CA ASN A 125 -9.83 -12.61 -11.04
C ASN A 125 -10.49 -11.35 -11.63
N ILE A 126 -10.84 -10.36 -10.80
CA ILE A 126 -11.41 -9.08 -11.27
C ILE A 126 -10.38 -8.33 -12.11
N THR A 127 -9.14 -8.19 -11.60
CA THR A 127 -8.03 -7.54 -12.32
C THR A 127 -7.76 -8.22 -13.67
N ASN A 128 -7.74 -9.55 -13.72
CA ASN A 128 -7.55 -10.31 -14.97
C ASN A 128 -8.69 -10.11 -15.97
N LYS A 129 -9.95 -10.00 -15.51
CA LYS A 129 -11.10 -9.68 -16.37
C LYS A 129 -10.99 -8.28 -16.98
N ILE A 130 -10.62 -7.28 -16.17
CA ILE A 130 -10.44 -5.89 -16.61
C ILE A 130 -9.25 -5.80 -17.57
N ALA A 131 -8.08 -6.33 -17.20
CA ALA A 131 -6.90 -6.34 -18.08
C ALA A 131 -7.15 -7.05 -19.41
N LYS A 132 -7.99 -8.10 -19.44
CA LYS A 132 -8.41 -8.76 -20.70
C LYS A 132 -9.28 -7.85 -21.57
N LYS A 133 -10.14 -7.00 -20.98
CA LYS A 133 -10.87 -5.97 -21.73
C LYS A 133 -9.89 -4.94 -22.31
N LEU A 134 -8.91 -4.48 -21.53
CA LEU A 134 -7.86 -3.53 -21.94
C LEU A 134 -6.83 -4.10 -22.95
N GLY A 135 -7.17 -5.13 -23.73
CA GLY A 135 -6.29 -5.74 -24.74
C GLY A 135 -5.31 -6.79 -24.20
N GLY A 136 -5.36 -7.12 -22.90
CA GLY A 136 -4.43 -8.03 -22.23
C GLY A 136 -3.34 -7.30 -21.45
N LYS A 137 -2.74 -7.99 -20.47
CA LYS A 137 -1.65 -7.41 -19.66
C LYS A 137 -0.46 -7.03 -20.53
N GLY A 138 0.16 -5.89 -20.26
CA GLY A 138 1.27 -5.33 -21.05
C GLY A 138 0.87 -4.62 -22.35
N ASN A 139 -0.41 -4.64 -22.75
CA ASN A 139 -0.89 -4.05 -24.00
C ASN A 139 -1.55 -2.66 -23.86
N TYR A 140 -1.68 -2.14 -22.64
CA TYR A 140 -2.24 -0.81 -22.32
C TYR A 140 -1.28 0.02 -21.45
N PHE A 141 -1.39 1.35 -21.41
CA PHE A 141 -0.63 2.18 -20.46
C PHE A 141 -1.43 2.41 -19.17
N GLY A 142 -0.77 2.38 -18.01
CA GLY A 142 -1.43 2.48 -16.69
C GLY A 142 -0.87 3.68 -15.93
N LEU A 143 -1.60 4.78 -15.94
CA LEU A 143 -1.14 6.08 -15.46
C LEU A 143 -1.77 6.38 -14.09
N HIS A 144 -1.08 7.05 -13.17
CA HIS A 144 -1.68 7.50 -11.90
C HIS A 144 -1.79 9.03 -11.91
N ILE A 145 -2.92 9.52 -12.46
CA ILE A 145 -3.39 10.92 -12.61
C ILE A 145 -4.88 10.93 -12.16
N ARG A 146 -5.88 11.70 -12.68
CA ARG A 146 -7.34 11.41 -12.47
C ARG A 146 -8.31 11.45 -13.72
N VAL A 147 -8.75 10.25 -14.20
CA VAL A 147 -9.94 9.80 -15.02
C VAL A 147 -10.05 10.25 -16.52
N GLY A 148 -10.77 9.64 -17.52
CA GLY A 148 -11.74 8.49 -17.72
C GLY A 148 -12.33 8.30 -19.19
N ASP A 149 -13.17 7.26 -19.43
CA ASP A 149 -13.99 6.87 -20.66
C ASP A 149 -13.47 6.18 -22.00
N ASP A 150 -14.39 5.40 -22.62
CA ASP A 150 -14.15 4.19 -23.47
C ASP A 150 -14.63 4.19 -24.96
N GLU A 151 -13.73 4.20 -25.96
CA GLU A 151 -14.00 3.73 -27.35
C GLU A 151 -12.79 3.05 -28.07
N CYS A 152 -11.79 2.62 -27.31
CA CYS A 152 -10.39 2.75 -27.76
C CYS A 152 -9.83 1.57 -28.53
N LEU A 153 -10.22 0.38 -28.10
CA LEU A 153 -9.66 -0.90 -28.56
C LEU A 153 -9.94 -1.15 -30.05
N LYS A 154 -11.10 -0.70 -30.54
CA LYS A 154 -11.52 -0.87 -31.94
C LYS A 154 -10.65 -0.08 -32.92
N ASN A 155 -10.20 1.10 -32.49
CA ASN A 155 -9.46 2.06 -33.31
C ASN A 155 -7.94 2.00 -33.03
N ASN A 156 -7.49 1.03 -32.21
CA ASN A 156 -6.10 0.86 -31.79
C ASN A 156 -5.49 2.15 -31.18
N LEU A 157 -6.31 2.89 -30.43
CA LEU A 157 -5.91 4.16 -29.80
C LEU A 157 -5.18 3.91 -28.48
N PRO A 158 -4.22 4.77 -28.07
CA PRO A 158 -3.54 4.66 -26.79
C PRO A 158 -4.53 4.74 -25.62
N ILE A 159 -4.57 3.69 -24.81
CA ILE A 159 -5.39 3.61 -23.59
C ILE A 159 -4.61 4.10 -22.40
N ILE A 160 -5.24 4.97 -21.60
CA ILE A 160 -4.68 5.53 -20.38
C ILE A 160 -5.62 5.23 -19.21
N TYR A 161 -5.31 4.20 -18.40
CA TYR A 161 -5.99 4.04 -17.10
C TYR A 161 -5.49 5.05 -16.08
N ILE A 162 -6.32 5.48 -15.11
CA ILE A 162 -6.03 6.60 -14.21
C ILE A 162 -6.54 6.44 -12.72
N ALA A 163 -5.74 5.94 -11.77
CA ALA A 163 -6.11 5.70 -10.33
C ALA A 163 -5.82 6.85 -9.34
N THR A 164 -6.71 7.13 -8.34
CA THR A 164 -6.87 8.48 -7.69
C THR A 164 -8.19 8.76 -6.88
N ASP A 165 -8.40 9.98 -6.33
CA ASP A 165 -9.39 10.38 -5.27
C ASP A 165 -10.59 11.36 -5.56
N SER A 166 -10.50 12.44 -6.36
CA SER A 166 -11.60 13.44 -6.60
C SER A 166 -12.97 12.94 -7.14
N ASP A 167 -14.11 13.34 -6.56
CA ASP A 167 -15.42 12.79 -6.97
C ASP A 167 -15.97 13.27 -8.33
N ASP A 168 -15.46 14.37 -8.93
CA ASP A 168 -15.83 14.85 -10.28
C ASP A 168 -14.59 15.07 -11.16
N PRO A 169 -14.07 13.99 -11.75
CA PRO A 169 -12.78 14.02 -12.41
C PRO A 169 -12.86 14.37 -13.90
N LYS A 170 -14.03 14.14 -14.53
CA LYS A 170 -14.34 14.57 -15.91
C LYS A 170 -14.21 16.08 -16.05
N ASN A 171 -14.66 16.80 -15.03
CA ASN A 171 -14.52 18.23 -14.91
C ASN A 171 -13.08 18.67 -14.57
N LEU A 172 -12.52 18.10 -13.49
CA LEU A 172 -11.20 18.48 -12.96
C LEU A 172 -10.07 18.27 -13.99
N PHE A 173 -10.18 17.26 -14.85
CA PHE A 173 -9.20 16.97 -15.91
C PHE A 173 -9.76 17.17 -17.32
N SER A 174 -10.82 17.97 -17.49
CA SER A 174 -11.48 18.26 -18.77
C SER A 174 -10.52 18.50 -19.96
N LYS A 175 -9.37 19.14 -19.75
CA LYS A 175 -8.32 19.28 -20.77
C LYS A 175 -7.79 17.94 -21.33
N PHE A 176 -7.62 16.92 -20.49
CA PHE A 176 -7.20 15.59 -20.91
C PHE A 176 -8.30 14.92 -21.75
N TYR A 177 -9.53 14.81 -21.21
CA TYR A 177 -10.68 14.22 -21.91
C TYR A 177 -10.99 14.88 -23.26
N ASN A 178 -10.92 16.22 -23.32
CA ASN A 178 -11.22 16.96 -24.54
C ASN A 178 -10.17 16.76 -25.65
N ASN A 179 -9.00 16.18 -25.34
CA ASN A 179 -7.90 16.00 -26.30
C ASN A 179 -7.49 14.53 -26.50
N LEU A 180 -7.81 13.64 -25.57
CA LEU A 180 -7.50 12.22 -25.62
C LEU A 180 -8.80 11.42 -25.47
N PRO A 181 -9.22 10.65 -26.49
CA PRO A 181 -10.52 9.96 -26.50
C PRO A 181 -10.55 8.68 -25.64
N CYS A 182 -9.50 8.43 -24.86
CA CYS A 182 -9.12 7.09 -24.41
C CYS A 182 -8.46 7.05 -23.03
N ILE A 183 -9.15 7.63 -22.07
CA ILE A 183 -8.74 7.66 -20.68
C ILE A 183 -9.69 6.72 -19.90
N PHE A 184 -9.37 6.23 -18.71
CA PHE A 184 -10.21 5.20 -18.05
C PHE A 184 -10.01 5.14 -16.55
N THR A 185 -11.05 4.81 -15.78
CA THR A 185 -10.94 4.51 -14.33
C THR A 185 -11.95 3.53 -13.79
N LEU A 186 -11.74 3.20 -12.52
CA LEU A 186 -12.71 2.63 -11.60
C LEU A 186 -14.17 3.12 -11.77
N PHE A 187 -14.44 4.42 -11.98
CA PHE A 187 -15.81 4.91 -12.21
C PHE A 187 -16.43 4.39 -13.52
N ASP A 188 -15.60 4.11 -14.52
CA ASP A 188 -16.02 3.63 -15.82
C ASP A 188 -16.21 2.08 -15.82
N PHE A 189 -15.83 1.43 -14.72
CA PHE A 189 -15.93 -0.03 -14.48
C PHE A 189 -16.86 -0.40 -13.30
N THR A 190 -17.85 0.43 -12.97
CA THR A 190 -18.80 0.17 -11.86
C THR A 190 -19.42 -1.22 -11.89
N LYS A 191 -19.84 -1.70 -13.07
CA LYS A 191 -20.43 -3.04 -13.26
C LYS A 191 -19.50 -4.20 -12.91
N GLU A 192 -18.19 -4.01 -13.05
CA GLU A 192 -17.17 -4.97 -12.63
C GLU A 192 -16.95 -4.95 -11.11
N LEU A 193 -17.33 -3.86 -10.46
CA LEU A 193 -17.21 -3.62 -9.01
C LEU A 193 -18.48 -3.99 -8.24
N ASP A 194 -19.65 -4.11 -8.89
CA ASP A 194 -20.91 -4.57 -8.28
C ASP A 194 -20.75 -5.86 -7.46
N ILE A 195 -19.81 -6.75 -7.84
CA ILE A 195 -19.52 -7.99 -7.10
C ILE A 195 -18.97 -7.74 -5.69
N LEU A 196 -18.30 -6.60 -5.46
CA LEU A 196 -17.68 -6.25 -4.17
C LEU A 196 -18.73 -5.99 -3.10
N ASP A 197 -19.92 -5.49 -3.48
CA ASP A 197 -21.03 -5.22 -2.57
C ASP A 197 -21.71 -6.51 -2.06
N HIS A 198 -21.28 -7.66 -2.57
CA HIS A 198 -21.66 -8.99 -2.09
C HIS A 198 -20.49 -9.72 -1.40
N LEU A 199 -19.33 -9.06 -1.23
CA LEU A 199 -18.19 -9.57 -0.47
C LEU A 199 -18.22 -9.00 0.94
N SER A 200 -18.57 -9.84 1.91
CA SER A 200 -18.27 -9.63 3.32
C SER A 200 -16.93 -10.31 3.69
N SER A 201 -16.39 -10.01 4.87
CA SER A 201 -15.22 -10.71 5.37
C SER A 201 -15.58 -12.11 5.88
N ASP A 202 -14.73 -13.10 5.61
CA ASP A 202 -14.85 -14.46 6.17
C ASP A 202 -14.81 -14.48 7.72
N TYR A 203 -14.40 -13.38 8.37
CA TYR A 203 -14.32 -13.23 9.82
C TYR A 203 -15.35 -12.24 10.43
N ASP A 204 -16.03 -11.40 9.64
CA ASP A 204 -17.14 -10.53 10.09
C ASP A 204 -18.08 -10.21 8.91
N GLU A 205 -19.26 -10.82 8.95
CA GLU A 205 -20.29 -10.69 7.90
C GLU A 205 -20.85 -9.26 7.76
N ASN A 206 -20.69 -8.41 8.78
CA ASN A 206 -21.17 -7.03 8.79
C ASN A 206 -20.18 -6.05 8.14
N VAL A 207 -18.95 -6.50 7.84
CA VAL A 207 -17.91 -5.68 7.21
C VAL A 207 -17.91 -5.95 5.71
N GLY A 208 -18.59 -5.07 4.95
CA GLY A 208 -18.49 -5.03 3.50
C GLY A 208 -17.07 -4.69 3.03
N LEU A 209 -16.55 -5.45 2.07
CA LEU A 209 -15.16 -5.36 1.63
C LEU A 209 -14.90 -4.31 0.55
N SER A 210 -15.94 -3.75 -0.08
CA SER A 210 -15.83 -2.74 -1.16
C SER A 210 -14.84 -1.62 -0.82
N ASN A 211 -14.97 -1.00 0.36
CA ASN A 211 -14.10 0.11 0.79
C ASN A 211 -12.61 -0.26 0.97
N PHE A 212 -12.30 -1.55 1.17
CA PHE A 212 -10.92 -2.02 1.29
C PHE A 212 -10.36 -2.51 -0.05
N TYR A 213 -11.20 -3.10 -0.90
CA TYR A 213 -10.79 -3.65 -2.19
C TYR A 213 -10.75 -2.61 -3.32
N ILE A 214 -11.60 -1.59 -3.30
CA ILE A 214 -11.61 -0.50 -4.29
C ILE A 214 -10.21 0.14 -4.47
N PRO A 215 -9.50 0.61 -3.41
CA PRO A 215 -8.15 1.18 -3.57
C PRO A 215 -7.11 0.18 -4.06
N LEU A 216 -7.22 -1.10 -3.69
CA LEU A 216 -6.30 -2.15 -4.13
C LEU A 216 -6.51 -2.52 -5.60
N ILE A 217 -7.76 -2.49 -6.08
CA ILE A 217 -8.11 -2.72 -7.48
C ILE A 217 -7.60 -1.55 -8.34
N ASP A 218 -7.84 -0.31 -7.91
CA ASP A 218 -7.33 0.92 -8.55
C ASP A 218 -5.79 0.85 -8.70
N LEU A 219 -5.10 0.44 -7.62
CA LEU A 219 -3.65 0.26 -7.60
C LEU A 219 -3.18 -0.83 -8.55
N LEU A 220 -3.83 -2.01 -8.52
CA LEU A 220 -3.49 -3.15 -9.37
C LEU A 220 -3.72 -2.87 -10.85
N ILE A 221 -4.82 -2.22 -11.25
CA ILE A 221 -5.09 -1.93 -12.66
C ILE A 221 -4.01 -0.99 -13.21
N THR A 222 -3.61 0.00 -12.42
CA THR A 222 -2.61 1.00 -12.81
C THR A 222 -1.21 0.41 -12.88
N ALA A 223 -0.79 -0.35 -11.85
CA ALA A 223 0.53 -0.98 -11.81
C ALA A 223 0.74 -2.01 -12.95
N HIS A 224 -0.31 -2.69 -13.40
CA HIS A 224 -0.26 -3.62 -14.55
C HIS A 224 -0.18 -2.92 -15.93
N GLY A 225 -0.12 -1.59 -15.97
CA GLY A 225 0.15 -0.83 -17.18
C GLY A 225 1.54 -1.13 -17.78
N LYS A 226 1.69 -0.84 -19.07
CA LYS A 226 2.97 -0.93 -19.84
C LYS A 226 4.01 0.10 -19.40
N ILE A 227 3.55 1.26 -18.95
CA ILE A 227 4.34 2.30 -18.29
C ILE A 227 3.48 2.76 -17.12
N PHE A 228 4.09 2.91 -15.94
CA PHE A 228 3.51 3.57 -14.78
C PHE A 228 4.14 4.95 -14.56
N ILE A 229 3.32 5.94 -14.22
CA ILE A 229 3.75 7.27 -13.75
C ILE A 229 2.85 7.65 -12.58
N GLY A 230 3.42 8.02 -11.44
CA GLY A 230 2.66 8.43 -10.26
C GLY A 230 3.13 9.73 -9.63
N THR A 231 2.46 10.13 -8.55
CA THR A 231 2.67 11.40 -7.85
C THR A 231 3.83 11.27 -6.84
N GLU A 232 4.78 12.20 -6.89
CA GLU A 232 5.89 12.29 -5.93
C GLU A 232 5.39 12.30 -4.47
N GLY A 233 6.06 11.55 -3.60
CA GLY A 233 5.69 11.45 -2.19
C GLY A 233 4.38 10.73 -1.86
N SER A 234 3.60 10.27 -2.84
CA SER A 234 2.36 9.49 -2.62
C SER A 234 2.67 8.05 -2.23
N THR A 235 2.11 7.58 -1.11
CA THR A 235 2.23 6.18 -0.68
C THR A 235 1.55 5.21 -1.63
N PHE A 236 0.43 5.61 -2.24
CA PHE A 236 -0.24 4.85 -3.30
C PHE A 236 0.68 4.70 -4.51
N SER A 237 1.23 5.82 -5.01
CA SER A 237 2.09 5.80 -6.19
C SER A 237 3.37 4.99 -5.95
N ARG A 238 3.96 5.08 -4.75
CA ARG A 238 5.09 4.24 -4.36
C ARG A 238 4.76 2.75 -4.41
N MET A 239 3.64 2.33 -3.80
CA MET A 239 3.23 0.91 -3.83
C MET A 239 2.88 0.45 -5.26
N ALA A 240 2.33 1.34 -6.10
CA ALA A 240 2.04 1.04 -7.50
C ALA A 240 3.32 0.88 -8.34
N TYR A 241 4.37 1.68 -8.12
CA TYR A 241 5.72 1.44 -8.68
C TYR A 241 6.26 0.07 -8.22
N GLU A 242 6.15 -0.26 -6.93
CA GLU A 242 6.62 -1.55 -6.38
C GLU A 242 5.95 -2.75 -7.08
N VAL A 243 4.63 -2.71 -7.26
CA VAL A 243 3.87 -3.75 -7.98
C VAL A 243 4.19 -3.76 -9.48
N HIS A 244 4.36 -2.59 -10.12
CA HIS A 244 4.72 -2.49 -11.54
C HIS A 244 6.08 -3.12 -11.83
N ASN A 245 7.08 -2.83 -10.98
CA ASN A 245 8.43 -3.40 -11.10
C ASN A 245 8.41 -4.92 -10.95
N LEU A 246 7.74 -5.44 -9.91
CA LEU A 246 7.60 -6.88 -9.70
C LEU A 246 6.87 -7.58 -10.86
N TYR A 247 5.85 -6.93 -11.44
CA TYR A 247 5.12 -7.47 -12.59
C TYR A 247 6.01 -7.59 -13.85
N ASN A 248 6.98 -6.69 -14.02
CA ASN A 248 7.94 -6.70 -15.13
C ASN A 248 9.22 -7.51 -14.83
N GLY A 249 9.29 -8.20 -13.69
CA GLY A 249 10.43 -9.06 -13.31
C GLY A 249 11.61 -8.31 -12.68
N GLU A 250 11.41 -7.07 -12.25
CA GLU A 250 12.40 -6.27 -11.53
C GLU A 250 12.21 -6.36 -10.01
N ASN A 251 13.16 -5.83 -9.22
CA ASN A 251 12.94 -5.68 -7.78
C ASN A 251 11.92 -4.57 -7.51
N ALA A 252 11.08 -4.72 -6.49
CA ALA A 252 10.05 -3.74 -6.12
C ALA A 252 10.59 -2.31 -6.01
N MET A 253 11.77 -2.13 -5.40
CA MET A 253 12.39 -0.82 -5.16
C MET A 253 13.30 -0.33 -6.30
N SER A 254 13.27 -0.95 -7.48
CA SER A 254 14.01 -0.49 -8.67
C SER A 254 13.49 0.88 -9.13
N SER A 255 14.34 1.69 -9.75
CA SER A 255 14.02 3.02 -10.32
C SER A 255 13.32 4.04 -9.40
N MET A 256 13.44 3.91 -8.07
CA MET A 256 12.90 4.88 -7.10
C MET A 256 13.77 6.14 -6.90
N ASP A 257 14.86 6.31 -7.66
CA ASP A 257 15.74 7.48 -7.56
C ASP A 257 15.07 8.72 -8.20
N GLY A 258 14.10 9.32 -7.48
CA GLY A 258 13.43 10.56 -7.86
C GLY A 258 11.92 10.66 -7.60
N VAL A 259 11.35 9.89 -6.64
CA VAL A 259 9.90 9.86 -6.30
C VAL A 259 9.66 9.83 -4.78
#